data_AF-A0AA88J3L9-F1
#
_entry.id   AF-A0AA88J3L9-F1
#
_cell.length_a   1.000
_cell.length_b   1.000
_cell.length_c   1.000
_cell.angle_alpha   90.00
_cell.angle_beta   90.00
_cell.angle_gamma   90.00
#
_symmetry.space_group_name_H-M   'P 1'
#
loop_
_entity.id
_entity.type
_entity.pdbx_description
1 polymer ?
#
loop_
_entity_poly.entity_id
_entity_poly.type
_entity_poly.pdbx_seq_one_letter_code
_entity_poly.pdbx_strand_id
1 'polypeptide(L)'
;MSISEVEQKIAPKSSMDLVTAAQTLHWLDLPSFYQQVKWVLKKTHGVIAVWCYTVPKVNSAVRKVVDDEYRTIDFPFEPVDGLENTGAVEFVYVKVMDLDQFFAYIRSWSAYQMAKDKGFELLRNNVIERFKCAWSEDDNDQKVVKFPVHLKIGRVGNI
;
A
#
# COMPACT_ATOMS: atom_id res chain seq x y z
N MET A 1 -13.56 -3.07 -15.35
CA MET A 1 -14.06 -1.88 -16.07
C MET A 1 -13.49 -1.92 -17.48
N SER A 2 -14.30 -1.74 -18.51
CA SER A 2 -13.79 -1.63 -19.89
C SER A 2 -13.11 -0.28 -20.14
N ILE A 3 -12.33 -0.14 -21.20
CA ILE A 3 -11.75 1.16 -21.59
C ILE A 3 -12.83 2.21 -21.86
N SER A 4 -13.94 1.82 -22.48
CA SER A 4 -15.09 2.71 -22.71
C SER A 4 -15.67 3.25 -21.40
N GLU A 5 -15.82 2.38 -20.40
CA GLU A 5 -16.27 2.82 -19.08
C GLU A 5 -15.27 3.72 -18.36
N VAL A 6 -13.95 3.47 -18.51
CA VAL A 6 -12.90 4.34 -17.97
C VAL A 6 -12.96 5.73 -18.62
N GLU A 7 -13.12 5.79 -19.93
CA GLU A 7 -13.25 7.06 -20.66
C GLU A 7 -14.48 7.87 -20.23
N GLN A 8 -15.61 7.19 -20.01
CA GLN A 8 -16.86 7.84 -19.59
C GLN A 8 -16.87 8.25 -18.12
N LYS A 9 -16.32 7.43 -17.22
CA LYS A 9 -16.47 7.59 -15.77
C LYS A 9 -15.26 8.20 -15.06
N ILE A 10 -14.07 8.07 -15.65
CA ILE A 10 -12.81 8.41 -14.99
C ILE A 10 -12.10 9.55 -15.73
N ALA A 11 -11.66 9.31 -16.96
CA ALA A 11 -10.82 10.26 -17.69
C ALA A 11 -10.73 9.93 -19.19
N PRO A 12 -10.70 10.93 -20.07
CA PRO A 12 -10.38 10.74 -21.48
C PRO A 12 -8.99 10.12 -21.67
N LYS A 13 -8.76 9.54 -22.86
CA LYS A 13 -7.44 9.06 -23.26
C LYS A 13 -6.38 10.14 -23.11
N SER A 14 -5.21 9.78 -22.59
CA SER A 14 -4.03 10.65 -22.51
C SER A 14 -4.28 12.02 -21.84
N SER A 15 -5.07 12.05 -20.76
CA SER A 15 -5.47 13.29 -20.09
C SER A 15 -4.84 13.48 -18.71
N MET A 16 -4.35 12.41 -18.08
CA MET A 16 -3.83 12.43 -16.70
C MET A 16 -2.30 12.49 -16.66
N ASP A 17 -1.76 13.31 -15.77
CA ASP A 17 -0.31 13.40 -15.53
C ASP A 17 0.18 12.33 -14.55
N LEU A 18 -0.64 11.96 -13.56
CA LEU A 18 -0.27 11.05 -12.48
C LEU A 18 -1.41 10.11 -12.13
N VAL A 19 -1.10 8.82 -11.98
CA VAL A 19 -1.97 7.82 -11.35
C VAL A 19 -1.27 7.28 -10.11
N THR A 20 -1.97 7.28 -8.97
CA THR A 20 -1.46 6.71 -7.73
C THR A 20 -2.28 5.51 -7.28
N ALA A 21 -1.62 4.46 -6.79
CA ALA A 21 -2.29 3.33 -6.16
C ALA A 21 -1.62 2.96 -4.83
N ALA A 22 -2.33 3.19 -3.72
CA ALA A 22 -1.82 2.96 -2.37
C ALA A 22 -2.40 1.67 -1.78
N GLN A 23 -1.54 0.70 -1.44
CA GLN A 23 -1.90 -0.55 -0.76
C GLN A 23 -2.99 -1.38 -1.49
N THR A 24 -3.02 -1.35 -2.83
CA THR A 24 -4.13 -1.99 -3.56
C THR A 24 -3.73 -2.89 -4.72
N LEU A 25 -2.50 -2.84 -5.24
CA LEU A 25 -2.14 -3.60 -6.45
C LEU A 25 -2.38 -5.11 -6.29
N HIS A 26 -2.19 -5.66 -5.09
CA HIS A 26 -2.40 -7.07 -4.80
C HIS A 26 -3.88 -7.52 -4.87
N TRP A 27 -4.83 -6.60 -5.02
CA TRP A 27 -6.25 -6.88 -5.22
C TRP A 27 -6.72 -6.72 -6.67
N LEU A 28 -5.88 -6.16 -7.55
CA LEU A 28 -6.27 -5.80 -8.90
C LEU A 28 -5.87 -6.86 -9.92
N ASP A 29 -6.68 -6.99 -10.97
CA ASP A 29 -6.27 -7.65 -12.20
C ASP A 29 -5.25 -6.77 -12.93
N LEU A 30 -3.96 -7.02 -12.67
CA LEU A 30 -2.86 -6.14 -13.10
C LEU A 30 -2.82 -5.90 -14.61
N PRO A 31 -2.96 -6.90 -15.50
CA PRO A 31 -2.98 -6.65 -16.95
C PRO A 31 -4.06 -5.64 -17.36
N SER A 32 -5.30 -5.84 -16.89
CA SER A 32 -6.41 -4.93 -17.19
C SER A 32 -6.18 -3.55 -16.58
N PHE A 33 -5.75 -3.49 -15.32
CA PHE A 33 -5.45 -2.24 -14.63
C PHE A 33 -4.35 -1.45 -15.36
N TYR A 34 -3.25 -2.08 -15.72
CA TYR A 34 -2.15 -1.42 -16.44
C TYR A 34 -2.59 -0.94 -17.83
N GLN A 35 -3.45 -1.67 -18.53
CA GLN A 35 -4.02 -1.21 -19.80
C GLN A 35 -4.84 0.08 -19.61
N GLN A 36 -5.66 0.15 -18.56
CA GLN A 36 -6.46 1.32 -18.22
C GLN A 36 -5.57 2.51 -17.78
N VAL A 37 -4.54 2.26 -16.97
CA VAL A 37 -3.59 3.31 -16.56
C VAL A 37 -2.84 3.87 -17.77
N LYS A 38 -2.35 2.99 -18.66
CA LYS A 38 -1.69 3.39 -19.91
C LYS A 38 -2.62 4.14 -20.86
N TRP A 39 -3.93 3.91 -20.78
CA TRP A 39 -4.93 4.62 -21.55
C TRP A 39 -5.11 6.06 -21.08
N VAL A 40 -5.28 6.28 -19.77
CA VAL A 40 -5.59 7.61 -19.21
C VAL A 40 -4.37 8.51 -19.07
N LEU A 41 -3.18 7.93 -18.83
CA LEU A 41 -1.95 8.70 -18.67
C LEU A 41 -1.49 9.34 -19.99
N LYS A 42 -1.05 10.60 -19.90
CA LYS A 42 -0.40 11.31 -21.01
C LYS A 42 0.78 10.49 -21.51
N LYS A 43 0.88 10.39 -22.84
CA LYS A 43 1.97 9.66 -23.52
C LYS A 43 3.31 10.30 -23.27
N THR A 44 3.32 11.62 -23.17
CA THR A 44 4.48 12.39 -22.73
C THR A 44 4.38 12.64 -21.23
N HIS A 45 5.38 12.19 -20.48
CA HIS A 45 5.55 12.44 -19.05
C HIS A 45 4.48 11.90 -18.09
N GLY A 46 3.52 11.10 -18.54
CA GLY A 46 2.56 10.45 -17.63
C GLY A 46 3.25 9.47 -16.68
N VAL A 47 2.98 9.60 -15.38
CA VAL A 47 3.61 8.80 -14.31
C VAL A 47 2.58 7.94 -13.60
N ILE A 48 2.96 6.72 -13.25
CA ILE A 48 2.28 5.91 -12.24
C ILE A 48 3.19 5.77 -11.01
N ALA A 49 2.64 5.99 -9.81
CA ALA A 49 3.30 5.78 -8.54
C ALA A 49 2.46 4.84 -7.67
N VAL A 50 3.01 3.69 -7.30
CA VAL A 50 2.29 2.66 -6.53
C VAL A 50 3.11 2.28 -5.32
N TRP A 51 2.47 2.22 -4.15
CA TRP A 51 3.20 1.89 -2.92
C TRP A 51 2.44 0.96 -2.01
N CYS A 52 3.18 0.24 -1.19
CA CYS A 52 2.64 -0.54 -0.09
C CYS A 52 3.44 -0.37 1.19
N TYR A 53 2.81 -0.68 2.32
CA TYR A 53 3.43 -0.83 3.62
C TYR A 53 3.08 -2.20 4.19
N THR A 54 3.99 -2.76 4.98
CA THR A 54 3.85 -4.13 5.51
C THR A 54 3.25 -4.14 6.93
N VAL A 55 2.54 -5.24 7.25
CA VAL A 55 1.92 -5.59 8.54
C VAL A 55 1.93 -7.14 8.68
N PRO A 56 1.71 -7.76 9.86
CA PRO A 56 2.38 -9.01 10.26
C PRO A 56 2.14 -10.21 9.34
N LYS A 57 3.22 -10.93 9.06
CA LYS A 57 3.32 -12.07 8.11
C LYS A 57 2.28 -13.14 8.37
N VAL A 58 1.51 -13.50 7.34
CA VAL A 58 0.62 -14.66 7.30
C VAL A 58 1.04 -15.49 6.09
N ASN A 59 1.23 -16.80 6.25
CA ASN A 59 1.62 -17.70 5.16
C ASN A 59 0.45 -17.88 4.17
N SER A 60 0.22 -16.91 3.29
CA SER A 60 -0.78 -16.99 2.22
C SER A 60 -0.21 -16.47 0.90
N ALA A 61 -0.49 -17.19 -0.19
CA ALA A 61 -0.02 -16.82 -1.53
C ALA A 61 -0.51 -15.42 -1.98
N VAL A 62 -1.66 -14.96 -1.45
CA VAL A 62 -2.27 -13.65 -1.76
C VAL A 62 -1.43 -12.49 -1.22
N ARG A 63 -0.69 -12.67 -0.12
CA ARG A 63 0.14 -11.61 0.46
C ARG A 63 1.56 -11.57 -0.10
N LYS A 64 2.01 -12.64 -0.78
CA LYS A 64 3.40 -12.78 -1.24
C LYS A 64 3.95 -11.53 -1.92
N VAL A 65 3.15 -10.86 -2.75
CA VAL A 65 3.59 -9.64 -3.46
C VAL A 65 3.82 -8.45 -2.53
N VAL A 66 3.02 -8.29 -1.48
CA VAL A 66 3.20 -7.27 -0.44
C VAL A 66 4.35 -7.64 0.49
N ASP A 67 4.47 -8.92 0.85
CA ASP A 67 5.57 -9.43 1.68
C ASP A 67 6.93 -9.35 0.95
N ASP A 68 6.92 -9.50 -0.38
CA ASP A 68 8.06 -9.24 -1.26
C ASP A 68 8.23 -7.74 -1.55
N GLU A 69 7.46 -6.85 -0.88
CA GLU A 69 7.61 -5.39 -0.94
C GLU A 69 7.49 -4.84 -2.38
N TYR A 70 6.61 -5.45 -3.17
CA TYR A 70 6.45 -5.20 -4.61
C TYR A 70 7.71 -5.43 -5.46
N ARG A 71 8.79 -6.01 -4.93
CA ARG A 71 10.01 -6.28 -5.71
C ARG A 71 9.76 -7.26 -6.85
N THR A 72 8.90 -8.24 -6.64
CA THR A 72 8.61 -9.33 -7.59
C THR A 72 7.39 -9.09 -8.47
N ILE A 73 6.63 -8.00 -8.26
CA ILE A 73 5.45 -7.70 -9.07
C ILE A 73 5.84 -7.25 -10.47
N ASP A 74 5.12 -7.75 -11.48
CA ASP A 74 5.21 -7.23 -12.85
C ASP A 74 4.85 -5.75 -12.86
N PHE A 75 5.71 -4.94 -13.49
CA PHE A 75 5.59 -3.50 -13.51
C PHE A 75 6.08 -2.95 -14.86
N PRO A 76 5.23 -3.02 -15.91
CA PRO A 76 5.61 -2.77 -17.30
C PRO A 76 5.59 -1.28 -17.65
N PHE A 77 6.32 -0.48 -16.87
CA PHE A 77 6.51 0.96 -17.03
C PHE A 77 8.00 1.28 -17.08
N GLU A 78 8.36 2.35 -17.79
CA GLU A 78 9.76 2.77 -17.91
C GLU A 78 10.22 3.49 -16.64
N PRO A 79 11.52 3.47 -16.29
CA PRO A 79 12.06 4.31 -15.23
C PRO A 79 11.71 5.80 -15.43
N VAL A 80 11.53 6.53 -14.34
CA VAL A 80 11.41 8.00 -14.38
C VAL A 80 12.78 8.63 -14.62
N ASP A 81 12.80 9.84 -15.18
CA ASP A 81 14.03 10.56 -15.51
C ASP A 81 14.94 10.68 -14.28
N GLY A 82 16.20 10.25 -14.41
CA GLY A 82 17.18 10.27 -13.33
C GLY A 82 17.25 9.00 -12.47
N LEU A 83 16.43 7.98 -12.74
CA LEU A 83 16.53 6.65 -12.10
C LEU A 83 16.89 5.56 -13.11
N GLU A 84 17.72 4.60 -12.67
CA GLU A 84 18.12 3.44 -13.49
C GLU A 84 17.03 2.35 -13.57
N ASN A 85 16.11 2.33 -12.59
CA ASN A 85 15.03 1.35 -12.49
C ASN A 85 13.76 1.98 -11.90
N THR A 86 12.66 1.23 -11.88
CA THR A 86 11.36 1.67 -11.35
C THR A 86 11.18 1.45 -9.84
N GLY A 87 12.26 1.22 -9.10
CA GLY A 87 12.25 0.86 -7.68
C GLY A 87 12.44 -0.65 -7.43
N ALA A 88 12.14 -1.17 -6.23
CA ALA A 88 11.41 -0.51 -5.14
C ALA A 88 12.25 0.55 -4.39
N VAL A 89 11.79 1.79 -4.38
CA VAL A 89 12.35 2.86 -3.55
C VAL A 89 11.76 2.73 -2.15
N GLU A 90 12.60 2.72 -1.13
CA GLU A 90 12.18 2.65 0.27
C GLU A 90 12.10 4.05 0.88
N PHE A 91 10.98 4.36 1.51
CA PHE A 91 10.85 5.49 2.44
C PHE A 91 10.08 5.07 3.67
N VAL A 92 10.33 5.73 4.79
CA VAL A 92 9.70 5.38 6.07
C VAL A 92 8.73 6.48 6.45
N TYR A 93 7.44 6.13 6.58
CA TYR A 93 6.51 7.01 7.27
C TYR A 93 6.71 6.83 8.78
N VAL A 94 6.94 7.94 9.48
CA VAL A 94 7.19 7.96 10.92
C VAL A 94 6.07 8.71 11.60
N LYS A 95 5.50 8.10 12.65
CA LYS A 95 4.50 8.75 13.48
C LYS A 95 4.78 8.46 14.95
N VAL A 96 4.74 9.50 15.77
CA VAL A 96 4.72 9.34 17.22
C VAL A 96 3.30 8.99 17.64
N MET A 97 3.15 7.90 18.40
CA MET A 97 1.86 7.41 18.88
C MET A 97 1.94 7.10 20.37
N ASP A 98 0.86 7.39 21.09
CA ASP A 98 0.58 6.74 22.37
C ASP A 98 -0.04 5.34 22.14
N LEU A 99 -0.20 4.58 23.21
CA LEU A 99 -0.72 3.22 23.14
C LEU A 99 -2.18 3.15 22.64
N ASP A 100 -3.01 4.14 22.98
CA ASP A 100 -4.42 4.17 22.58
C ASP A 100 -4.54 4.43 21.08
N GLN A 101 -3.74 5.34 20.54
CA GLN A 101 -3.60 5.59 19.11
C GLN A 101 -3.11 4.36 18.37
N PHE A 102 -2.15 3.62 18.94
CA PHE A 102 -1.66 2.38 18.34
C PHE A 102 -2.74 1.28 18.33
N PHE A 103 -3.52 1.13 19.41
CA PHE A 103 -4.65 0.21 19.42
C PHE A 103 -5.77 0.64 18.46
N ALA A 104 -6.05 1.94 18.33
CA ALA A 104 -7.00 2.43 17.33
C ALA A 104 -6.57 2.04 15.91
N TYR A 105 -5.27 2.15 15.60
CA TYR A 105 -4.69 1.68 14.35
C TYR A 105 -4.86 0.16 14.15
N ILE A 106 -4.56 -0.67 15.15
CA ILE A 106 -4.77 -2.13 15.06
C ILE A 106 -6.24 -2.46 14.82
N ARG A 107 -7.15 -1.77 15.52
CA ARG A 107 -8.59 -1.98 15.37
C ARG A 107 -9.08 -1.62 13.98
N SER A 108 -8.45 -0.68 13.27
CA SER A 108 -8.85 -0.33 11.91
C SER A 108 -8.46 -1.39 10.87
N TRP A 109 -7.72 -2.44 11.23
CA TRP A 109 -7.35 -3.50 10.30
C TRP A 109 -8.57 -4.35 9.91
N SER A 110 -8.73 -4.60 8.61
CA SER A 110 -9.80 -5.46 8.09
C SER A 110 -9.79 -6.85 8.71
N ALA A 111 -8.61 -7.42 8.98
CA ALA A 111 -8.48 -8.71 9.67
C ALA A 111 -9.00 -8.67 11.11
N TYR A 112 -8.77 -7.56 11.82
CA TYR A 112 -9.31 -7.36 13.17
C TYR A 112 -10.83 -7.22 13.14
N GLN A 113 -11.36 -6.39 12.23
CA GLN A 113 -12.81 -6.24 12.05
C GLN A 113 -13.47 -7.58 11.70
N MET A 114 -12.90 -8.34 10.76
CA MET A 114 -13.40 -9.66 10.39
C MET A 114 -13.39 -10.67 11.56
N ALA A 115 -12.33 -10.68 12.37
CA ALA A 115 -12.28 -11.52 13.56
C ALA A 115 -13.38 -11.13 14.56
N LYS A 116 -13.55 -9.82 14.80
CA LYS A 116 -14.58 -9.27 15.67
C LYS A 116 -15.99 -9.64 15.19
N ASP A 117 -16.27 -9.51 13.90
CA ASP A 117 -17.55 -9.87 13.29
C ASP A 117 -17.87 -11.37 13.43
N LYS A 118 -16.83 -12.21 13.47
CA LYS A 118 -16.94 -13.64 13.77
C LYS A 118 -17.01 -13.97 15.26
N GLY A 119 -17.11 -12.96 16.13
CA GLY A 119 -17.21 -13.11 17.58
C GLY A 119 -15.87 -13.26 18.31
N PHE A 120 -14.74 -13.06 17.62
CA PHE A 120 -13.41 -13.15 18.20
C PHE A 120 -12.84 -11.76 18.52
N GLU A 121 -12.94 -11.33 19.79
CA GLU A 121 -12.20 -10.17 20.28
C GLU A 121 -10.71 -10.55 20.44
N LEU A 122 -9.84 -9.93 19.65
CA LEU A 122 -8.38 -10.17 19.65
C LEU A 122 -7.66 -9.35 20.72
N LEU A 123 -8.13 -8.14 21.01
CA LEU A 123 -7.59 -7.27 22.05
C LEU A 123 -8.40 -7.45 23.35
N ARG A 124 -8.35 -8.65 23.91
CA ARG A 124 -8.93 -8.95 25.23
C ARG A 124 -8.13 -8.25 26.33
N ASN A 125 -8.75 -8.04 27.50
CA ASN A 125 -8.12 -7.35 28.63
C ASN A 125 -6.73 -7.90 28.96
N ASN A 126 -6.55 -9.22 29.00
CA ASN A 126 -5.24 -9.82 29.29
C ASN A 126 -4.17 -9.52 28.22
N VAL A 127 -4.55 -9.37 26.96
CA VAL A 127 -3.65 -8.97 25.87
C VAL A 127 -3.33 -7.48 25.99
N ILE A 128 -4.34 -6.66 26.24
CA ILE A 128 -4.17 -5.21 26.45
C ILE A 128 -3.21 -4.93 27.60
N GLU A 129 -3.38 -5.57 28.75
CA GLU A 129 -2.50 -5.36 29.91
C GLU A 129 -1.06 -5.79 29.62
N ARG A 130 -0.86 -6.91 28.91
CA ARG A 130 0.49 -7.31 28.48
C ARG A 130 1.12 -6.27 27.55
N PHE A 131 0.35 -5.71 26.62
CA PHE A 131 0.81 -4.62 25.75
C PHE A 131 1.15 -3.36 26.54
N LYS A 132 0.31 -2.96 27.51
CA LYS A 132 0.58 -1.80 28.37
C LYS A 132 1.90 -1.93 29.12
N CYS A 133 2.14 -3.09 29.72
CA CYS A 133 3.40 -3.36 30.43
C CYS A 133 4.60 -3.24 29.50
N ALA A 134 4.55 -3.86 28.32
CA ALA A 134 5.65 -3.78 27.35
C ALA A 134 5.81 -2.38 26.74
N TRP A 135 4.72 -1.63 26.57
CA TRP A 135 4.75 -0.28 26.01
C TRP A 135 5.42 0.72 26.96
N SER A 136 5.33 0.50 28.26
CA SER A 136 5.82 1.42 29.29
C SER A 136 7.16 0.98 29.90
N GLU A 137 7.86 0.01 29.31
CA GLU A 137 9.10 -0.58 29.87
C GLU A 137 10.27 0.43 30.00
N ASP A 138 10.27 1.47 29.18
CA ASP A 138 11.30 2.52 29.11
C ASP A 138 10.84 3.86 29.71
N ASP A 139 9.77 3.86 30.53
CA ASP A 139 9.13 5.05 31.12
C ASP A 139 8.67 6.11 30.10
N ASN A 140 8.48 5.72 28.82
CA ASN A 140 8.02 6.61 27.76
C ASN A 140 6.68 6.13 27.17
N ASP A 141 5.63 6.93 27.32
CA ASP A 141 4.28 6.65 26.82
C ASP A 141 4.11 6.87 25.31
N GLN A 142 5.05 7.58 24.68
CA GLN A 142 5.07 7.90 23.26
C GLN A 142 6.09 7.03 22.51
N LYS A 143 5.65 6.28 21.50
CA LYS A 143 6.54 5.48 20.63
C LYS A 143 6.63 6.06 19.24
N VAL A 144 7.85 6.06 18.70
CA VAL A 144 8.11 6.33 17.29
C VAL A 144 7.76 5.07 16.49
N VAL A 145 6.57 5.04 15.90
CA VAL A 145 6.11 3.96 15.04
C VAL A 145 6.57 4.23 13.61
N LYS A 146 7.33 3.28 13.05
CA LYS A 146 7.86 3.34 11.69
C LYS A 146 7.07 2.40 10.79
N PHE A 147 6.65 2.93 9.64
CA PHE A 147 5.96 2.20 8.59
C PHE A 147 6.85 2.22 7.35
N PRO A 148 7.59 1.14 7.07
CA PRO A 148 8.31 1.01 5.81
C PRO A 148 7.32 1.06 4.65
N VAL A 149 7.60 1.93 3.69
CA VAL A 149 6.83 2.09 2.46
C VAL A 149 7.71 1.77 1.28
N HIS A 150 7.20 0.91 0.40
CA HIS A 150 7.89 0.45 -0.79
C HIS A 150 7.16 0.96 -2.01
N LEU A 151 7.83 1.81 -2.78
CA LEU A 151 7.28 2.47 -3.96
C LEU A 151 7.87 1.86 -5.23
N LYS A 152 6.99 1.56 -6.19
CA LYS A 152 7.37 1.49 -7.61
C LYS A 152 6.85 2.73 -8.32
N ILE A 153 7.70 3.34 -9.13
CA ILE A 153 7.35 4.53 -9.91
C ILE A 153 7.88 4.39 -11.33
N GLY A 154 7.07 4.75 -12.31
CA GLY A 154 7.47 4.64 -13.70
C GLY A 154 6.63 5.50 -14.64
N ARG A 155 7.16 5.73 -15.84
CA ARG A 155 6.47 6.47 -16.90
C ARG A 155 5.72 5.53 -17.83
N VAL A 156 4.64 6.04 -18.41
CA VAL A 156 4.10 5.48 -19.64
C VAL A 156 5.17 5.62 -20.72
N GLY A 157 5.80 4.51 -21.08
CA GLY A 157 6.75 4.45 -22.19
C GLY A 157 6.07 4.83 -23.51
N ASN A 158 6.88 5.22 -24.50
CA ASN A 158 6.41 5.42 -25.87
C ASN A 158 6.09 4.03 -26.45
N ILE A 159 4.81 3.64 -26.45
CA ILE A 159 4.29 2.52 -27.25
C ILE A 159 3.72 3.10 -28.53
#